data_AF-A0A150L9D2-F1
#
_entry.id   AF-A0A150L9D2-F1
#
_cell.length_a   1.000
_cell.length_b   1.000
_cell.length_c   1.000
_cell.angle_alpha   90.00
_cell.angle_beta   90.00
_cell.angle_gamma   90.00
#
_symmetry.space_group_name_H-M   'P 1'
#
loop_
_entity.id
_entity.type
_entity.pdbx_description
1 polymer ?
#
loop_
_entity_poly.entity_id
_entity_poly.type
_entity_poly.pdbx_seq_one_letter_code
_entity_poly.pdbx_strand_id
1 'polypeptide(L)'
;MTLIDKHELFEFINQIAAKEIVIASISSSPFLLAKAGILRGRKFTVGLTEEAMDKLGVFEKENYCKDIVVIDGNIITARGRGFIKFGVYFGKALNLEFDEGWYHE
;
A
#
# COMPACT_ATOMS: atom_id res chain seq x y z
N MET A 1 15.91 -13.34 9.23
CA MET A 1 14.56 -13.24 9.84
C MET A 1 13.71 -12.37 8.93
N THR A 2 12.73 -12.96 8.23
CA THR A 2 11.83 -12.23 7.33
C THR A 2 10.60 -11.74 8.10
N LEU A 3 9.92 -10.70 7.60
CA LEU A 3 8.67 -10.19 8.20
C LEU A 3 7.48 -11.14 7.96
N ILE A 4 7.66 -12.14 7.11
CA ILE A 4 6.61 -13.04 6.64
C ILE A 4 6.03 -13.87 7.79
N ASP A 5 6.83 -14.28 8.76
CA ASP A 5 6.40 -15.21 9.83
C ASP A 5 6.14 -14.48 11.16
N LYS A 6 6.01 -13.15 11.13
CA LYS A 6 5.80 -12.32 12.32
C LYS A 6 4.31 -12.15 12.62
N HIS A 7 3.74 -13.09 13.37
CA HIS A 7 2.33 -13.04 13.79
C HIS A 7 1.95 -11.69 14.45
N GLU A 8 2.76 -11.22 15.39
CA GLU A 8 2.55 -9.93 16.09
C GLU A 8 2.45 -8.74 15.13
N LEU A 9 3.17 -8.76 14.00
CA LEU A 9 3.09 -7.71 12.98
C LEU A 9 1.72 -7.71 12.29
N PHE A 10 1.20 -8.87 11.91
CA PHE A 10 -0.09 -8.96 11.24
C PHE A 10 -1.25 -8.68 12.20
N GLU A 11 -1.12 -9.05 13.48
CA GLU A 11 -2.06 -8.64 14.52
C GLU A 11 -2.08 -7.11 14.69
N PHE A 12 -0.92 -6.47 14.78
CA PHE A 12 -0.81 -5.01 14.84
C PHE A 12 -1.46 -4.35 13.62
N ILE A 13 -1.14 -4.81 12.41
CA ILE A 13 -1.71 -4.29 11.17
C ILE A 13 -3.25 -4.39 11.17
N ASN A 14 -3.81 -5.52 11.62
CA ASN A 14 -5.25 -5.71 11.71
C ASN A 14 -5.92 -4.79 12.76
N GLN A 15 -5.31 -4.63 13.93
CA GLN A 15 -5.80 -3.72 14.98
C GLN A 15 -5.84 -2.27 14.51
N ILE A 16 -4.86 -1.87 13.70
CA ILE A 16 -4.75 -0.54 13.11
C ILE A 16 -5.80 -0.35 12.01
N ALA A 17 -6.00 -1.33 11.13
CA ALA A 17 -6.98 -1.26 10.06
C ALA A 17 -8.45 -1.30 10.52
N ALA A 18 -8.72 -1.84 11.71
CA ALA A 18 -10.04 -1.78 12.33
C ALA A 18 -10.43 -0.35 12.75
N LYS A 19 -9.47 0.58 12.81
CA LYS A 19 -9.72 2.00 13.03
C LYS A 19 -9.85 2.66 11.65
N GLU A 20 -10.82 3.56 11.48
CA GLU A 20 -11.02 4.32 10.23
C GLU A 20 -9.88 5.34 10.00
N ILE A 21 -8.66 4.85 9.82
CA ILE A 21 -7.45 5.65 9.62
C ILE A 21 -6.93 5.52 8.19
N VAL A 22 -6.11 6.47 7.77
CA VAL A 22 -5.40 6.39 6.50
C VAL A 22 -4.25 5.37 6.61
N ILE A 23 -4.17 4.44 5.66
CA ILE A 23 -3.08 3.47 5.53
C ILE A 23 -2.41 3.68 4.18
N ALA A 24 -1.11 3.98 4.20
CA ALA A 24 -0.31 4.18 2.99
C ALA A 24 0.86 3.19 2.93
N SER A 25 1.07 2.56 1.78
CA SER A 25 2.08 1.52 1.59
C SER A 25 2.73 1.58 0.20
N ILE A 26 4.05 1.57 0.15
CA ILE A 26 4.84 1.77 -1.09
C ILE A 26 5.83 0.64 -1.34
N SER A 27 6.19 0.44 -2.61
CA SER A 27 7.18 -0.53 -3.06
C SER A 27 6.69 -1.96 -2.79
N SER A 28 7.45 -2.82 -2.13
CA SER A 28 7.04 -4.19 -1.80
C SER A 28 6.11 -4.29 -0.58
N SER A 29 5.98 -3.23 0.22
CA SER A 29 5.22 -3.27 1.48
C SER A 29 3.70 -3.53 1.35
N PRO A 30 3.00 -3.28 0.22
CA PRO A 30 1.60 -3.67 0.05
C PRO A 30 1.37 -5.19 0.23
N PHE A 31 2.42 -6.01 0.08
CA PHE A 31 2.40 -7.41 0.50
C PHE A 31 1.95 -7.61 1.95
N LEU A 32 2.38 -6.75 2.88
CA LEU A 32 2.00 -6.87 4.28
C LEU A 32 0.50 -6.62 4.48
N LEU A 33 -0.06 -5.66 3.74
CA LEU A 33 -1.49 -5.37 3.75
C LEU A 33 -2.30 -6.51 3.10
N ALA A 34 -1.82 -7.04 1.97
CA ALA A 34 -2.44 -8.18 1.31
C ALA A 34 -2.46 -9.42 2.22
N LYS A 35 -1.32 -9.74 2.83
CA LYS A 35 -1.20 -10.88 3.75
C LYS A 35 -2.04 -10.69 5.03
N ALA A 36 -2.21 -9.47 5.51
CA ALA A 36 -3.14 -9.16 6.61
C ALA A 36 -4.63 -9.26 6.18
N GLY A 37 -4.93 -9.34 4.88
CA GLY A 37 -6.29 -9.35 4.35
C GLY A 37 -6.90 -7.97 4.14
N ILE A 38 -6.15 -6.89 4.36
CA ILE A 38 -6.61 -5.50 4.23
C ILE A 38 -6.94 -5.12 2.78
N LEU A 39 -6.27 -5.75 1.80
CA LEU A 39 -6.50 -5.47 0.38
C LEU A 39 -7.62 -6.32 -0.26
N ARG A 40 -8.30 -7.17 0.50
CA ARG A 40 -9.40 -8.01 -0.03
C ARG A 40 -10.53 -7.15 -0.58
N GLY A 41 -10.90 -7.35 -1.83
CA GLY A 41 -11.91 -6.57 -2.56
C GLY A 41 -11.52 -5.12 -2.85
N ARG A 42 -10.24 -4.73 -2.67
CA ARG A 42 -9.75 -3.36 -2.84
C ARG A 42 -8.80 -3.25 -4.01
N LYS A 43 -8.89 -2.18 -4.78
CA LYS A 43 -7.91 -1.87 -5.82
C LYS A 43 -6.57 -1.51 -5.21
N PHE A 44 -5.49 -2.00 -5.81
CA PHE A 44 -4.14 -1.71 -5.33
C PHE A 44 -3.10 -1.69 -6.45
N THR A 45 -1.93 -1.14 -6.17
CA THR A 45 -0.71 -1.41 -6.92
C THR A 45 0.43 -1.82 -5.98
N VAL A 46 1.51 -2.39 -6.53
CA VAL A 46 2.63 -2.89 -5.74
C VAL A 46 3.92 -2.85 -6.57
N GLY A 47 5.05 -2.63 -5.91
CA GLY A 47 6.39 -2.71 -6.48
C GLY A 47 6.92 -4.15 -6.61
N LEU A 48 6.08 -5.08 -7.05
CA LEU A 48 6.43 -6.48 -7.29
C LEU A 48 6.10 -6.85 -8.74
N THR A 49 6.81 -7.84 -9.29
CA THR A 49 6.45 -8.44 -10.58
C THR A 49 5.20 -9.30 -10.43
N GLU A 50 4.47 -9.54 -11.53
CA GLU A 50 3.31 -10.44 -11.50
C GLU A 50 3.71 -11.86 -11.07
N GLU A 51 4.87 -12.36 -11.51
CA GLU A 51 5.43 -13.63 -11.04
C GLU A 51 5.69 -13.66 -9.53
N ALA A 52 6.19 -12.55 -8.96
CA ALA A 52 6.40 -12.46 -7.52
C ALA A 52 5.07 -12.42 -6.75
N MET A 53 4.04 -11.75 -7.29
CA MET A 53 2.69 -11.78 -6.71
C MET A 53 2.12 -13.20 -6.73
N ASP A 54 2.28 -13.92 -7.84
CA ASP A 54 1.84 -15.32 -7.99
C ASP A 54 2.51 -16.25 -6.97
N LYS A 55 3.84 -16.11 -6.80
CA LYS A 55 4.60 -16.90 -5.81
C LYS A 55 4.17 -16.62 -4.38
N LEU A 56 3.78 -15.38 -4.06
CA LEU A 56 3.34 -15.00 -2.72
C LEU A 56 1.90 -15.47 -2.43
N GLY A 57 1.03 -15.53 -3.45
CA GLY A 57 -0.30 -16.13 -3.34
C GLY A 57 -1.28 -15.40 -2.42
N VAL A 58 -1.00 -14.14 -2.05
CA VAL A 58 -1.83 -13.34 -1.12
C VAL A 58 -2.64 -12.22 -1.80
N PHE A 59 -2.43 -12.01 -3.11
CA PHE A 59 -3.02 -10.90 -3.84
C PHE A 59 -4.22 -11.34 -4.69
N GLU A 60 -5.27 -10.54 -4.68
CA GLU A 60 -6.40 -10.58 -5.62
C GLU A 60 -6.00 -9.87 -6.92
N LYS A 61 -5.50 -10.60 -7.92
CA LYS A 61 -4.86 -10.03 -9.11
C LYS A 61 -5.82 -9.28 -10.04
N GLU A 62 -7.10 -9.54 -9.90
CA GLU A 62 -8.23 -8.90 -10.59
C GLU A 62 -8.35 -7.43 -10.14
N ASN A 63 -7.93 -7.14 -8.91
CA ASN A 63 -7.92 -5.80 -8.31
C ASN A 63 -6.57 -5.06 -8.49
N TYR A 64 -5.57 -5.71 -9.08
CA TYR A 64 -4.26 -5.10 -9.34
C TYR A 64 -4.33 -4.08 -10.49
N CYS A 65 -3.87 -2.85 -10.23
CA CYS A 65 -3.81 -1.77 -11.19
C CYS A 65 -2.36 -1.43 -11.58
N LYS A 66 -2.16 -1.10 -12.87
CA LYS A 66 -0.82 -0.80 -13.42
C LYS A 66 -0.35 0.62 -13.14
N ASP A 67 -1.20 1.43 -12.52
CA ASP A 67 -0.94 2.81 -12.09
C ASP A 67 0.25 2.91 -11.13
N ILE A 68 0.83 4.11 -11.06
CA ILE A 68 1.97 4.41 -10.17
C ILE A 68 1.53 4.48 -8.71
N VAL A 69 0.35 5.05 -8.47
CA VAL A 69 -0.31 5.13 -7.16
C VAL A 69 -1.78 4.76 -7.37
N VAL A 70 -2.34 4.00 -6.44
CA VAL A 70 -3.76 3.65 -6.37
C VAL A 70 -4.28 4.08 -5.01
N ILE A 71 -5.41 4.79 -5.03
CA ILE A 71 -6.14 5.20 -3.84
C ILE A 71 -7.50 4.50 -3.90
N ASP A 72 -7.81 3.71 -2.89
CA ASP A 72 -9.11 3.08 -2.69
C ASP A 72 -9.55 3.39 -1.27
N GLY A 73 -10.56 4.25 -1.11
CA GLY A 73 -11.01 4.74 0.19
C GLY A 73 -9.86 5.34 1.03
N ASN A 74 -9.64 4.78 2.23
CA ASN A 74 -8.57 5.16 3.15
C ASN A 74 -7.22 4.46 2.89
N ILE A 75 -7.10 3.66 1.82
CA ILE A 75 -5.88 2.91 1.49
C ILE A 75 -5.18 3.52 0.29
N ILE A 76 -3.89 3.82 0.45
CA ILE A 76 -3.00 4.32 -0.59
C ILE A 76 -1.92 3.28 -0.83
N THR A 77 -1.81 2.78 -2.06
CA THR A 77 -0.72 1.88 -2.46
C THR A 77 0.08 2.48 -3.62
N ALA A 78 1.40 2.28 -3.63
CA ALA A 78 2.27 2.86 -4.65
C ALA A 78 3.41 1.94 -5.08
N ARG A 79 3.81 2.09 -6.33
CA ARG A 79 5.07 1.53 -6.86
C ARG A 79 6.24 2.39 -6.38
N GLY A 80 7.41 1.78 -6.13
CA GLY A 80 8.56 2.49 -5.55
C GLY A 80 9.00 3.74 -6.32
N ARG A 81 8.91 3.72 -7.65
CA ARG A 81 9.22 4.89 -8.51
C ARG A 81 8.24 6.06 -8.37
N GLY A 82 7.10 5.85 -7.72
CA GLY A 82 6.06 6.85 -7.48
C GLY A 82 6.16 7.60 -6.17
N PHE A 83 7.34 7.60 -5.52
CA PHE A 83 7.49 8.09 -4.14
C PHE A 83 7.07 9.56 -3.96
N ILE A 84 7.24 10.42 -4.96
CA ILE A 84 6.77 11.82 -4.91
C ILE A 84 5.25 11.87 -4.86
N LYS A 85 4.57 11.30 -5.87
CA LYS A 85 3.10 11.20 -5.89
C LYS A 85 2.55 10.52 -4.65
N PHE A 86 3.20 9.45 -4.17
CA PHE A 86 2.85 8.78 -2.93
C PHE A 86 2.88 9.74 -1.73
N GLY A 87 3.96 10.49 -1.56
CA GLY A 87 4.11 11.47 -0.48
C GLY A 87 3.02 12.56 -0.54
N VAL A 88 2.77 13.10 -1.74
CA VAL A 88 1.71 14.09 -1.97
C VAL A 88 0.34 13.54 -1.58
N TYR A 89 -0.04 12.37 -2.10
CA TYR A 89 -1.35 11.78 -1.80
C TYR A 89 -1.50 11.41 -0.32
N PHE A 90 -0.44 10.92 0.30
CA PHE A 90 -0.47 10.58 1.72
C PHE A 90 -0.59 11.83 2.59
N GLY A 91 0.17 12.89 2.30
CA GLY A 91 0.07 14.17 3.01
C GLY A 91 -1.33 14.80 2.89
N LYS A 92 -1.91 14.78 1.68
CA LYS A 92 -3.30 15.23 1.46
C LYS A 92 -4.31 14.41 2.27
N ALA A 93 -4.17 13.07 2.30
CA ALA A 93 -5.04 12.21 3.07
C ALA A 93 -4.95 12.45 4.60
N LEU A 94 -3.79 12.94 5.06
CA LEU A 94 -3.57 13.36 6.45
C LEU A 94 -3.98 14.82 6.73
N ASN A 95 -4.55 15.54 5.74
CA ASN A 95 -4.88 16.96 5.81
C ASN A 95 -3.68 17.85 6.19
N LEU A 96 -2.50 17.54 5.67
CA LEU A 96 -1.31 18.36 5.86
C LEU A 96 -1.22 19.47 4.80
N GLU A 97 -0.70 20.63 5.21
CA GLU A 97 -0.34 21.72 4.31
C GLU A 97 1.14 21.62 3.93
N PHE A 98 1.41 21.62 2.62
CA PHE A 98 2.76 21.61 2.06
C PHE A 98 2.72 22.11 0.60
N ASP A 99 3.86 22.60 0.10
CA ASP A 99 3.99 22.99 -1.30
C ASP A 99 4.38 21.77 -2.14
N GLU A 100 3.49 21.33 -3.03
CA GLU A 100 3.76 20.23 -3.97
C GLU A 100 4.93 20.57 -4.91
N GLY A 101 5.19 21.85 -5.17
CA GLY A 101 6.29 22.35 -5.99
C GLY A 101 7.68 22.14 -5.37
N TRP A 102 7.79 21.72 -4.11
CA TRP A 102 9.08 21.32 -3.54
C TRP A 102 9.64 20.02 -4.13
N TYR A 103 8.79 19.25 -4.82
CA TYR A 103 9.13 17.92 -5.33
C TYR A 103 8.85 17.86 -6.84
N HIS A 104 9.85 17.46 -7.63
CA HIS A 104 9.74 17.37 -9.09
C HIS A 104 10.03 15.94 -9.58
N GLU A 105 9.23 15.46 -10.53
CA GLU A 105 9.43 14.18 -11.24
C GLU A 105 10.36 14.33 -12.45
#